data_AF-A0A4W3GGZ7-F1
#
_entry.id   AF-A0A4W3GGZ7-F1
#
_cell.length_a   1.000
_cell.length_b   1.000
_cell.length_c   1.000
_cell.angle_alpha   90.00
_cell.angle_beta   90.00
_cell.angle_gamma   90.00
#
_symmetry.space_group_name_H-M   'P 1'
#
loop_
_entity.id
_entity.type
_entity.pdbx_description
1 polymer ?
#
loop_
_entity_poly.entity_id
_entity_poly.type
_entity_poly.pdbx_seq_one_letter_code
_entity_poly.pdbx_strand_id
1 'polypeptide(L)'
;MSTIPNCRHPFLARLGCFKRKKLNQGLLELLEMAVCKTFCLLFMLMCQAQGRGWDGTSDRALYNYSPVLPDGMEITVFLFRNLPQRHYFVLKTDTTPFSITVTPCDAPLEWHLAAANSNKKAAGKGSDGDAYKHGKLQKHQQSWEAMRDLFIYKGNAVETYVSVSSHSTFYRLELTSTEKNTRIRVYMTTSPQTDPPYPELPFDPRVDVTSVGQTMVTLAWKPSPSILRYEENIQYCLLINQEHNYKSLCAAEAQVESSDDLWPDIPVVSIFSSLQEIHVANTKGYHVELLSPSKSSTLNSPLLWEKELDIIQQCIGNKNVYVVSDLQPNTQYYFDVFAVNILTNTSTAYTGTFAKTLQQPDPKVLGLKEGNMIQVYVGKEKQKVYSFRAGVWNRRVQFTFYSCGEVHVQIERNGKLLVSENIESLKHFQLRGKAKARYVVGIKSMESFEASVKILVSTHFNKPIFPQLPESLKLKTFDKLRTCNSVTIAWLGTQERNKYCLYKTEIEQERAKKEIRKANGCFGPEVRNLAEKVHCKYFHNLNKLRAVTTEEVRGLEPGKIYLFDVYVIGHTGHSVKYQSKLVKTRKVC
;
A
#
# COMPACT_ATOMS: atom_id res chain seq x y z
N MET A 1 36.40 0.47 44.43
CA MET A 1 36.29 -0.56 43.38
C MET A 1 35.07 -0.19 42.53
N SER A 2 35.09 -0.02 41.22
CA SER A 2 36.15 0.04 40.19
C SER A 2 35.42 0.06 38.84
N THR A 3 35.61 1.13 38.04
CA THR A 3 35.84 1.14 36.56
C THR A 3 34.84 0.43 35.62
N ILE A 4 34.22 1.09 34.61
CA ILE A 4 34.78 1.62 33.32
C ILE A 4 35.39 0.46 32.47
N PRO A 5 35.19 0.32 31.13
CA PRO A 5 34.92 1.31 30.04
C PRO A 5 33.69 0.97 29.13
N ASN A 6 33.24 1.71 28.10
CA ASN A 6 33.75 2.77 27.19
C ASN A 6 34.41 2.32 25.85
N CYS A 7 33.70 2.50 24.71
CA CYS A 7 34.18 2.58 23.32
C CYS A 7 33.24 3.59 22.58
N ARG A 8 33.62 4.72 21.96
CA ARG A 8 34.62 5.03 20.89
C ARG A 8 34.40 4.20 19.62
N HIS A 9 34.36 4.71 18.37
CA HIS A 9 34.40 6.07 17.73
C HIS A 9 34.20 5.80 16.18
N PRO A 10 34.59 6.63 15.16
CA PRO A 10 34.88 8.07 14.98
C PRO A 10 34.26 8.69 13.69
N PHE A 11 34.94 9.74 13.12
CA PHE A 11 34.64 10.63 11.98
C PHE A 11 33.76 11.85 12.37
N LEU A 12 34.06 13.13 12.07
CA LEU A 12 35.29 13.89 11.69
C LEU A 12 35.26 15.21 12.53
N ALA A 13 36.30 15.96 12.91
CA ALA A 13 37.66 16.27 12.41
C ALA A 13 37.78 17.38 11.34
N ARG A 14 37.94 18.65 11.77
CA ARG A 14 38.96 19.61 11.24
C ARG A 14 39.05 20.94 12.02
N LEU A 15 40.30 21.35 12.32
CA LEU A 15 40.80 22.71 12.59
C LEU A 15 40.22 23.44 13.84
N GLY A 16 40.96 24.26 14.59
CA GLY A 16 42.38 24.63 14.57
C GLY A 16 42.65 25.64 15.72
N CYS A 17 43.81 25.57 16.38
CA CYS A 17 44.07 26.28 17.65
C CYS A 17 44.07 27.81 17.56
N PHE A 18 43.50 28.49 18.57
CA PHE A 18 44.04 29.76 19.09
C PHE A 18 43.89 29.85 20.62
N LYS A 19 44.94 30.29 21.32
CA LYS A 19 44.97 30.39 22.80
C LYS A 19 44.25 31.66 23.29
N ARG A 20 43.43 31.50 24.34
CA ARG A 20 42.72 32.58 25.04
C ARG A 20 43.69 33.63 25.62
N LYS A 21 43.40 34.91 25.41
CA LYS A 21 43.62 35.97 26.42
C LYS A 21 42.29 36.20 27.16
N LYS A 22 42.35 36.41 28.48
CA LYS A 22 41.16 36.74 29.28
C LYS A 22 40.62 38.11 28.88
N LEU A 23 39.31 38.20 28.64
CA LEU A 23 38.56 39.46 28.57
C LEU A 23 37.46 39.40 29.64
N ASN A 24 37.15 40.54 30.28
CA ASN A 24 36.36 40.57 31.51
C ASN A 24 34.88 40.19 31.28
N GLN A 25 34.43 39.20 32.05
CA GLN A 25 33.11 38.55 31.91
C GLN A 25 31.94 39.52 32.19
N GLY A 26 32.13 40.52 33.05
CA GLY A 26 31.12 41.54 33.35
C GLY A 26 30.83 42.55 32.22
N LEU A 27 31.68 42.66 31.19
CA LEU A 27 31.38 43.51 30.03
C LEU A 27 30.41 42.82 29.04
N LEU A 28 30.38 41.48 29.05
CA LEU A 28 29.55 40.69 28.14
C LEU A 28 28.08 40.71 28.58
N GLU A 29 27.82 40.54 29.89
CA GLU A 29 26.46 40.58 30.46
C GLU A 29 25.79 41.97 30.29
N LEU A 30 26.56 43.06 30.39
CA LEU A 30 26.06 44.41 30.10
C LEU A 30 25.70 44.61 28.62
N LEU A 31 26.44 43.97 27.71
CA LEU A 31 26.16 43.99 26.26
C LEU A 31 24.92 43.16 25.91
N GLU A 32 24.76 41.96 26.47
CA GLU A 32 23.56 41.14 26.26
C GLU A 32 22.29 41.82 26.80
N MET A 33 22.36 42.43 27.99
CA MET A 33 21.25 43.22 28.56
C MET A 33 20.90 44.47 27.73
N ALA A 34 21.88 45.12 27.12
CA ALA A 34 21.65 46.26 26.23
C ALA A 34 20.98 45.85 24.91
N VAL A 35 21.46 44.77 24.29
CA VAL A 35 20.89 44.22 23.05
C VAL A 35 19.46 43.70 23.25
N CYS A 36 19.18 43.06 24.38
CA CYS A 36 17.82 42.60 24.69
C CYS A 36 16.82 43.77 24.86
N LYS A 37 17.24 44.87 25.50
CA LYS A 37 16.42 46.07 25.65
C LYS A 37 16.19 46.81 24.33
N THR A 38 17.18 46.92 23.46
CA THR A 38 16.98 47.56 22.14
C THR A 38 16.09 46.72 21.24
N PHE A 39 16.18 45.38 21.27
CA PHE A 39 15.26 44.51 20.53
C PHE A 39 13.81 44.64 21.04
N CYS A 40 13.58 44.68 22.35
CA CYS A 40 12.23 44.90 22.90
C CYS A 40 11.64 46.26 22.51
N LEU A 41 12.45 47.33 22.52
CA LEU A 41 12.01 48.66 22.09
C LEU A 41 11.68 48.72 20.59
N LEU A 42 12.48 48.07 19.74
CA LEU A 42 12.18 47.92 18.31
C LEU A 42 10.90 47.12 18.07
N PHE A 43 10.69 46.03 18.80
CA PHE A 43 9.47 45.21 18.66
C PHE A 43 8.22 45.99 19.10
N MET A 44 8.30 46.75 20.20
CA MET A 44 7.21 47.62 20.65
C MET A 44 6.91 48.77 19.67
N LEU A 45 7.94 49.37 19.06
CA LEU A 45 7.76 50.40 18.01
C LEU A 45 7.11 49.82 16.74
N MET A 46 7.48 48.60 16.35
CA MET A 46 6.85 47.90 15.21
C MET A 46 5.38 47.55 15.50
N CYS A 47 5.05 47.08 16.71
CA CYS A 47 3.66 46.86 17.12
C CYS A 47 2.82 48.16 17.15
N GLN A 48 3.39 49.29 17.56
CA GLN A 48 2.69 50.58 17.51
C GLN A 48 2.57 51.15 16.08
N ALA A 49 3.42 50.74 15.14
CA ALA A 49 3.30 51.11 13.73
C ALA A 49 2.18 50.33 12.98
N GLN A 50 1.82 49.13 13.43
CA GLN A 50 0.70 48.34 12.89
C GLN A 50 -0.66 48.64 13.56
N GLY A 51 -0.68 49.54 14.56
CA GLY A 51 -1.88 49.94 15.31
C GLY A 51 -2.73 51.07 14.71
N ARG A 52 -2.60 51.38 13.40
CA ARG A 52 -3.54 52.29 12.71
C ARG A 52 -4.58 51.47 11.94
N GLY A 53 -5.84 51.62 12.32
CA GLY A 53 -6.94 50.83 11.79
C GLY A 53 -7.10 50.94 10.28
N TRP A 54 -7.40 49.81 9.65
CA TRP A 54 -8.04 49.76 8.34
C TRP A 54 -9.50 50.14 8.51
N ASP A 55 -9.75 51.44 8.58
CA ASP A 55 -11.09 52.02 8.44
C ASP A 55 -11.10 52.89 7.18
N GLY A 56 -12.04 52.63 6.27
CA GLY A 56 -12.23 53.46 5.07
C GLY A 56 -11.39 53.16 3.81
N THR A 57 -11.16 51.89 3.43
CA THR A 57 -10.88 51.57 2.01
C THR A 57 -12.18 51.42 1.23
N SER A 58 -12.56 52.46 0.48
CA SER A 58 -13.72 52.44 -0.42
C SER A 58 -13.65 51.28 -1.44
N ASP A 59 -14.76 50.57 -1.65
CA ASP A 59 -14.95 49.45 -2.61
C ASP A 59 -14.44 49.73 -4.05
N ARG A 60 -14.18 50.99 -4.39
CA ARG A 60 -13.72 51.42 -5.72
C ARG A 60 -12.33 50.90 -6.13
N ALA A 61 -11.48 50.51 -5.17
CA ALA A 61 -10.12 50.04 -5.48
C ALA A 61 -10.05 48.57 -5.93
N LEU A 62 -11.08 47.75 -5.66
CA LEU A 62 -11.11 46.31 -5.94
C LEU A 62 -11.52 45.96 -7.38
N TYR A 63 -12.05 46.91 -8.15
CA TYR A 63 -12.64 46.66 -9.48
C TYR A 63 -11.63 46.30 -10.57
N ASN A 64 -10.35 46.69 -10.46
CA ASN A 64 -9.32 46.35 -11.44
C ASN A 64 -8.58 45.03 -11.13
N TYR A 65 -8.88 44.37 -10.02
CA TYR A 65 -8.13 43.20 -9.51
C TYR A 65 -9.01 41.97 -9.21
N SER A 66 -10.32 42.06 -9.44
CA SER A 66 -11.25 40.94 -9.22
C SER A 66 -11.30 40.02 -10.45
N PRO A 67 -10.99 38.71 -10.34
CA PRO A 67 -10.96 37.81 -11.49
C PRO A 67 -12.35 37.58 -12.10
N VAL A 68 -12.46 37.85 -13.40
CA VAL A 68 -13.66 37.61 -14.22
C VAL A 68 -13.87 36.09 -14.38
N LEU A 69 -15.12 35.63 -14.28
CA LEU A 69 -15.45 34.23 -14.58
C LEU A 69 -15.45 34.01 -16.10
N PRO A 70 -14.62 33.08 -16.63
CA PRO A 70 -14.62 32.74 -18.04
C PRO A 70 -15.87 31.90 -18.39
N ASP A 71 -16.34 32.06 -19.62
CA ASP A 71 -17.41 31.25 -20.18
C ASP A 71 -16.83 29.93 -20.72
N GLY A 72 -17.46 28.80 -20.38
CA GLY A 72 -17.09 27.46 -20.84
C GLY A 72 -15.90 26.79 -20.15
N MET A 73 -15.33 27.39 -19.08
CA MET A 73 -14.12 26.90 -18.42
C MET A 73 -14.30 26.72 -16.90
N GLU A 74 -13.78 25.61 -16.36
CA GLU A 74 -13.71 25.39 -14.91
C GLU A 74 -12.47 26.11 -14.36
N ILE A 75 -12.65 26.94 -13.33
CA ILE A 75 -11.57 27.61 -12.61
C ILE A 75 -11.42 27.09 -11.20
N THR A 76 -10.18 27.08 -10.71
CA THR A 76 -9.83 26.76 -9.33
C THR A 76 -9.76 28.04 -8.51
N VAL A 77 -10.49 28.10 -7.40
CA VAL A 77 -10.48 29.24 -6.47
C VAL A 77 -10.02 28.77 -5.09
N PHE A 78 -9.14 29.56 -4.46
CA PHE A 78 -8.67 29.31 -3.09
C PHE A 78 -9.40 30.25 -2.13
N LEU A 79 -10.20 29.67 -1.23
CA LEU A 79 -10.95 30.41 -0.22
C LEU A 79 -10.26 30.30 1.14
N PHE A 80 -10.03 31.45 1.76
CA PHE A 80 -9.66 31.52 3.16
C PHE A 80 -10.91 31.47 4.04
N ARG A 81 -10.79 30.88 5.24
CA ARG A 81 -11.89 30.74 6.18
C ARG A 81 -12.50 32.12 6.52
N ASN A 82 -13.82 32.23 6.40
CA ASN A 82 -14.62 33.43 6.71
C ASN A 82 -14.23 34.70 5.92
N LEU A 83 -13.46 34.58 4.83
CA LEU A 83 -13.15 35.70 3.94
C LEU A 83 -13.91 35.53 2.62
N PRO A 84 -14.92 36.40 2.34
CA PRO A 84 -15.70 36.31 1.11
C PRO A 84 -14.87 36.75 -0.10
N GLN A 85 -14.81 35.90 -1.12
CA GLN A 85 -14.20 36.21 -2.40
C GLN A 85 -15.27 36.52 -3.46
N ARG A 86 -15.08 37.61 -4.20
CA ARG A 86 -16.05 38.10 -5.20
C ARG A 86 -15.54 37.89 -6.62
N HIS A 87 -16.40 37.31 -7.44
CA HIS A 87 -16.19 37.02 -8.85
C HIS A 87 -17.31 37.65 -9.68
N TYR A 88 -17.02 38.01 -10.93
CA TYR A 88 -17.93 38.80 -11.75
C TYR A 88 -17.99 38.31 -13.20
N PHE A 89 -19.17 38.46 -13.82
CA PHE A 89 -19.37 38.21 -15.25
C PHE A 89 -20.48 39.09 -15.83
N VAL A 90 -20.51 39.19 -17.16
CA VAL A 90 -21.50 39.99 -17.90
C VAL A 90 -22.09 39.17 -19.03
N LEU A 91 -23.41 39.00 -19.02
CA LEU A 91 -24.15 38.44 -20.14
C LEU A 91 -24.56 39.59 -21.05
N LYS A 92 -24.02 39.63 -22.27
CA LYS A 92 -24.20 40.77 -23.19
C LYS A 92 -25.55 40.78 -23.89
N THR A 93 -26.16 39.61 -24.08
CA THR A 93 -27.37 39.42 -24.87
C THR A 93 -28.57 39.13 -23.96
N ASP A 94 -29.71 39.71 -24.28
CA ASP A 94 -31.00 39.38 -23.64
C ASP A 94 -31.38 37.93 -24.00
N THR A 95 -32.04 37.21 -23.08
CA THR A 95 -32.48 35.81 -23.24
C THR A 95 -31.37 34.74 -23.40
N THR A 96 -30.14 35.04 -22.97
CA THR A 96 -29.06 34.03 -22.92
C THR A 96 -29.25 33.10 -21.73
N PRO A 97 -29.41 31.77 -21.93
CA PRO A 97 -29.37 30.82 -20.83
C PRO A 97 -27.97 30.80 -20.21
N PHE A 98 -27.86 30.56 -18.91
CA PHE A 98 -26.58 30.35 -18.27
C PHE A 98 -26.69 29.39 -17.09
N SER A 99 -25.58 28.73 -16.77
CA SER A 99 -25.46 27.95 -15.54
C SER A 99 -24.13 28.21 -14.83
N ILE A 100 -24.16 28.19 -13.50
CA ILE A 100 -22.99 28.23 -12.64
C ILE A 100 -23.00 27.00 -11.75
N THR A 101 -21.94 26.22 -11.78
CA THR A 101 -21.71 25.08 -10.89
C THR A 101 -20.57 25.40 -9.93
N VAL A 102 -20.80 25.16 -8.64
CA VAL A 102 -19.79 25.32 -7.59
C VAL A 102 -19.53 23.97 -6.94
N THR A 103 -18.27 23.54 -6.97
CA THR A 103 -17.80 22.26 -6.43
C THR A 103 -16.92 22.50 -5.21
N PRO A 104 -17.42 22.23 -3.99
CA PRO A 104 -16.58 22.15 -2.80
C PRO A 104 -15.56 21.02 -2.93
N CYS A 105 -14.35 21.26 -2.44
CA CYS A 105 -13.33 20.24 -2.28
C CYS A 105 -13.28 19.81 -0.80
N ASP A 106 -12.78 20.67 0.10
CA ASP A 106 -12.41 20.21 1.45
C ASP A 106 -13.30 20.78 2.59
N ALA A 107 -14.12 21.79 2.35
CA ALA A 107 -14.96 22.43 3.39
C ALA A 107 -16.34 22.91 2.90
N PRO A 108 -17.35 22.97 3.77
CA PRO A 108 -18.64 23.58 3.46
C PRO A 108 -18.52 25.06 3.11
N LEU A 109 -19.21 25.42 2.04
CA LEU A 109 -19.25 26.75 1.46
C LEU A 109 -20.58 27.43 1.72
N GLU A 110 -20.54 28.75 1.70
CA GLU A 110 -21.70 29.61 1.51
C GLU A 110 -21.46 30.45 0.24
N TRP A 111 -22.41 30.43 -0.69
CA TRP A 111 -22.30 31.21 -1.93
C TRP A 111 -23.58 31.92 -2.32
N HIS A 112 -23.40 33.14 -2.82
CA HIS A 112 -24.45 34.10 -3.11
C HIS A 112 -24.28 34.61 -4.55
N LEU A 113 -25.32 34.49 -5.37
CA LEU A 113 -25.37 35.03 -6.72
C LEU A 113 -26.36 36.19 -6.76
N ALA A 114 -25.90 37.35 -7.22
CA ALA A 114 -26.72 38.54 -7.39
C ALA A 114 -26.54 39.16 -8.78
N ALA A 115 -27.56 39.84 -9.28
CA ALA A 115 -27.53 40.58 -10.54
C ALA A 115 -27.84 42.07 -10.36
N ALA A 116 -27.23 42.93 -11.17
CA ALA A 116 -27.50 44.36 -11.16
C ALA A 116 -28.94 44.67 -11.60
N ASN A 117 -29.65 45.51 -10.85
CA ASN A 117 -31.06 45.83 -11.10
C ASN A 117 -31.24 46.85 -12.23
N SER A 118 -31.98 46.47 -13.28
CA SER A 118 -32.23 47.31 -14.46
C SER A 118 -33.41 48.29 -14.24
N ASN A 119 -33.23 49.27 -13.36
CA ASN A 119 -34.26 50.29 -13.06
C ASN A 119 -34.49 51.25 -14.26
N LYS A 120 -35.42 50.89 -15.16
CA LYS A 120 -35.92 51.74 -16.27
C LYS A 120 -36.80 52.91 -15.78
N LYS A 121 -36.26 53.87 -15.02
CA LYS A 121 -36.95 55.15 -14.69
C LYS A 121 -36.00 56.36 -14.65
N ALA A 122 -35.71 56.92 -15.82
CA ALA A 122 -35.17 58.28 -15.99
C ALA A 122 -35.53 58.87 -17.37
N ALA A 123 -36.82 58.80 -17.73
CA ALA A 123 -37.36 59.37 -18.97
C ALA A 123 -38.50 60.36 -18.65
N GLY A 124 -38.15 61.48 -18.01
CA GLY A 124 -39.03 62.62 -17.80
C GLY A 124 -38.64 63.77 -18.73
N LYS A 125 -39.57 64.25 -19.55
CA LYS A 125 -39.38 65.45 -20.38
C LYS A 125 -39.38 66.71 -19.51
N GLY A 126 -38.48 67.65 -19.79
CA GLY A 126 -38.42 68.99 -19.19
C GLY A 126 -37.50 69.88 -20.04
N SER A 127 -37.85 71.15 -20.24
CA SER A 127 -37.30 71.99 -21.31
C SER A 127 -36.28 73.03 -20.81
N ASP A 128 -35.33 73.34 -21.71
CA ASP A 128 -34.58 74.60 -21.88
C ASP A 128 -33.58 75.11 -20.81
N GLY A 129 -32.54 75.81 -21.29
CA GLY A 129 -31.62 76.64 -20.48
C GLY A 129 -30.17 76.15 -20.35
N ASP A 130 -29.24 76.77 -21.08
CA ASP A 130 -27.80 76.45 -21.07
C ASP A 130 -27.03 76.91 -19.81
N ALA A 131 -26.13 76.05 -19.29
CA ALA A 131 -24.79 76.44 -18.75
C ALA A 131 -23.92 75.22 -18.29
N TYR A 132 -23.23 74.59 -19.24
CA TYR A 132 -21.92 73.90 -19.13
C TYR A 132 -21.43 73.24 -17.82
N LYS A 133 -21.29 71.90 -17.91
CA LYS A 133 -20.19 71.03 -17.41
C LYS A 133 -19.89 70.96 -15.90
N HIS A 134 -20.52 69.99 -15.23
CA HIS A 134 -19.82 68.91 -14.48
C HIS A 134 -20.82 67.76 -14.18
N GLY A 135 -20.86 66.70 -14.99
CA GLY A 135 -21.94 65.71 -14.86
C GLY A 135 -21.87 64.42 -15.70
N LYS A 136 -20.68 63.93 -16.05
CA LYS A 136 -20.51 62.66 -16.79
C LYS A 136 -19.76 61.53 -16.03
N LEU A 137 -19.47 61.71 -14.74
CA LEU A 137 -18.79 60.68 -13.92
C LEU A 137 -19.56 60.20 -12.67
N GLN A 138 -20.83 60.61 -12.49
CA GLN A 138 -21.67 60.15 -11.37
C GLN A 138 -22.71 59.08 -11.74
N LYS A 139 -23.13 58.97 -13.02
CA LYS A 139 -24.14 57.97 -13.44
C LYS A 139 -23.72 56.51 -13.25
N HIS A 140 -22.42 56.21 -13.13
CA HIS A 140 -21.93 54.87 -12.84
C HIS A 140 -21.78 54.55 -11.35
N GLN A 141 -22.13 55.50 -10.46
CA GLN A 141 -21.85 55.38 -9.03
C GLN A 141 -23.09 55.04 -8.19
N GLN A 142 -24.30 55.24 -8.72
CA GLN A 142 -25.60 54.93 -8.08
C GLN A 142 -26.21 53.58 -8.52
N SER A 143 -25.49 52.74 -9.25
CA SER A 143 -26.00 51.45 -9.77
C SER A 143 -25.61 50.23 -8.93
N TRP A 144 -24.73 50.38 -7.94
CA TRP A 144 -24.13 49.25 -7.20
C TRP A 144 -24.88 48.84 -5.93
N GLU A 145 -25.71 49.73 -5.39
CA GLU A 145 -26.47 49.50 -4.15
C GLU A 145 -27.78 48.71 -4.36
N ALA A 146 -28.21 48.57 -5.62
CA ALA A 146 -29.38 47.78 -6.00
C ALA A 146 -28.96 46.54 -6.81
N MET A 147 -28.28 45.60 -6.16
CA MET A 147 -28.19 44.23 -6.65
C MET A 147 -29.38 43.42 -6.13
N ARG A 148 -29.93 42.55 -6.98
CA ARG A 148 -30.99 41.60 -6.64
C ARG A 148 -30.37 40.24 -6.45
N ASP A 149 -30.57 39.65 -5.28
CA ASP A 149 -30.17 38.26 -5.02
C ASP A 149 -31.01 37.30 -5.88
N LEU A 150 -30.33 36.35 -6.51
CA LEU A 150 -30.89 35.34 -7.40
C LEU A 150 -30.82 33.94 -6.79
N PHE A 151 -29.75 33.66 -6.06
CA PHE A 151 -29.49 32.35 -5.47
C PHE A 151 -28.60 32.48 -4.23
N ILE A 152 -28.89 31.68 -3.21
CA ILE A 152 -28.09 31.56 -1.98
C ILE A 152 -28.04 30.06 -1.64
N TYR A 153 -26.83 29.54 -1.42
CA TYR A 153 -26.62 28.17 -1.00
C TYR A 153 -25.63 28.09 0.16
N LYS A 154 -25.86 27.14 1.07
CA LYS A 154 -24.98 26.83 2.17
C LYS A 154 -24.88 25.32 2.36
N GLY A 155 -23.69 24.75 2.18
CA GLY A 155 -23.49 23.31 2.25
C GLY A 155 -22.15 22.82 1.71
N ASN A 156 -21.98 21.50 1.72
CA ASN A 156 -20.78 20.80 1.24
C ASN A 156 -21.15 19.79 0.14
N ALA A 157 -22.02 20.16 -0.79
CA ALA A 157 -22.31 19.38 -2.00
C ALA A 157 -22.06 20.24 -3.24
N VAL A 158 -21.87 19.60 -4.39
CA VAL A 158 -21.85 20.28 -5.68
C VAL A 158 -23.25 20.84 -5.92
N GLU A 159 -23.34 22.13 -6.27
CA GLU A 159 -24.62 22.81 -6.51
C GLU A 159 -24.57 23.58 -7.84
N THR A 160 -25.67 23.55 -8.59
CA THR A 160 -25.76 24.21 -9.91
C THR A 160 -26.98 25.10 -10.00
N TYR A 161 -26.75 26.41 -10.22
CA TYR A 161 -27.80 27.36 -10.56
C TYR A 161 -27.93 27.47 -12.08
N VAL A 162 -29.16 27.36 -12.59
CA VAL A 162 -29.48 27.52 -14.02
C VAL A 162 -30.56 28.60 -14.18
N SER A 163 -30.37 29.54 -15.11
CA SER A 163 -31.31 30.63 -15.35
C SER A 163 -31.17 31.20 -16.77
N VAL A 164 -31.97 32.22 -17.09
CA VAL A 164 -31.95 32.92 -18.39
C VAL A 164 -31.83 34.42 -18.13
N SER A 165 -30.92 35.10 -18.83
CA SER A 165 -30.77 36.55 -18.72
C SER A 165 -32.05 37.27 -19.15
N SER A 166 -32.64 38.09 -18.29
CA SER A 166 -33.78 38.93 -18.67
C SER A 166 -33.34 40.10 -19.53
N HIS A 167 -32.16 40.67 -19.23
CA HIS A 167 -31.51 41.75 -19.97
C HIS A 167 -29.98 41.62 -19.89
N SER A 168 -29.28 42.31 -20.78
CA SER A 168 -27.85 42.59 -20.69
C SER A 168 -27.50 43.19 -19.31
N THR A 169 -26.89 42.40 -18.43
CA THR A 169 -26.64 42.79 -17.03
C THR A 169 -25.38 42.15 -16.46
N PHE A 170 -24.91 42.74 -15.36
CA PHE A 170 -23.73 42.36 -14.60
C PHE A 170 -24.13 41.47 -13.42
N TYR A 171 -23.35 40.40 -13.20
CA TYR A 171 -23.59 39.43 -12.14
C TYR A 171 -22.38 39.37 -11.19
N ARG A 172 -22.67 39.18 -9.90
CA ARG A 172 -21.70 38.98 -8.82
C ARG A 172 -21.93 37.61 -8.18
N LEU A 173 -20.89 36.78 -8.18
CA LEU A 173 -20.80 35.56 -7.38
C LEU A 173 -19.89 35.85 -6.16
N GLU A 174 -20.43 35.72 -4.96
CA GLU A 174 -19.68 35.81 -3.70
C GLU A 174 -19.56 34.41 -3.08
N LEU A 175 -18.34 34.02 -2.68
CA LEU A 175 -17.98 32.68 -2.24
C LEU A 175 -17.24 32.76 -0.90
N THR A 176 -17.72 32.04 0.11
CA THR A 176 -17.12 32.04 1.46
C THR A 176 -16.95 30.62 1.98
N SER A 177 -15.77 30.27 2.47
CA SER A 177 -15.57 29.00 3.21
C SER A 177 -15.88 29.19 4.68
N THR A 178 -16.69 28.30 5.26
CA THR A 178 -17.23 28.48 6.62
C THR A 178 -16.41 27.84 7.74
N GLU A 179 -15.67 26.75 7.44
CA GLU A 179 -14.99 25.94 8.47
C GLU A 179 -13.46 26.06 8.45
N LYS A 180 -12.83 25.98 7.27
CA LYS A 180 -11.36 26.01 7.09
C LYS A 180 -10.98 26.61 5.73
N ASN A 181 -9.69 26.88 5.52
CA ASN A 181 -9.20 27.24 4.19
C ASN A 181 -9.43 26.05 3.24
N THR A 182 -9.92 26.30 2.03
CA THR A 182 -10.22 25.23 1.06
C THR A 182 -9.99 25.70 -0.36
N ARG A 183 -9.58 24.77 -1.22
CA ARG A 183 -9.75 24.91 -2.67
C ARG A 183 -11.22 24.64 -3.03
N ILE A 184 -11.71 25.25 -4.09
CA ILE A 184 -13.01 24.96 -4.73
C ILE A 184 -12.83 24.99 -6.24
N ARG A 185 -13.75 24.38 -6.99
CA ARG A 185 -13.85 24.56 -8.44
C ARG A 185 -15.16 25.28 -8.80
N VAL A 186 -15.10 26.19 -9.78
CA VAL A 186 -16.26 26.95 -10.26
C VAL A 186 -16.30 26.87 -11.78
N TYR A 187 -17.42 26.42 -12.33
CA TYR A 187 -17.66 26.37 -13.78
C TYR A 187 -18.84 27.28 -14.15
N MET A 188 -18.70 28.02 -15.24
CA MET A 188 -19.78 28.82 -15.84
C MET A 188 -19.92 28.46 -17.32
N THR A 189 -21.17 28.38 -17.82
CA THR A 189 -21.44 28.33 -19.27
C THR A 189 -22.67 29.15 -19.65
N THR A 190 -22.65 29.76 -20.85
CA THR A 190 -23.81 30.35 -21.54
C THR A 190 -24.51 29.38 -22.51
N SER A 191 -24.02 28.15 -22.66
CA SER A 191 -24.57 27.12 -23.55
C SER A 191 -24.91 25.80 -22.83
N PRO A 192 -25.65 25.82 -21.69
CA PRO A 192 -25.83 24.65 -20.81
C PRO A 192 -26.59 23.46 -21.43
N GLN A 193 -27.15 23.58 -22.63
CA GLN A 193 -27.88 22.50 -23.32
C GLN A 193 -27.11 21.84 -24.47
N THR A 194 -26.08 22.48 -25.03
CA THR A 194 -25.32 21.89 -26.16
C THR A 194 -24.15 21.06 -25.67
N ASP A 195 -23.47 21.51 -24.61
CA ASP A 195 -22.25 20.92 -24.09
C ASP A 195 -22.35 20.80 -22.56
N PRO A 196 -23.05 19.78 -22.03
CA PRO A 196 -23.07 19.54 -20.59
C PRO A 196 -21.65 19.20 -20.12
N PRO A 197 -21.03 20.03 -19.27
CA PRO A 197 -19.63 19.85 -18.88
C PRO A 197 -19.43 18.60 -18.01
N TYR A 198 -20.39 18.28 -17.14
CA TYR A 198 -20.31 17.20 -16.17
C TYR A 198 -21.02 15.93 -16.69
N PRO A 199 -20.47 14.72 -16.47
CA PRO A 199 -21.15 13.48 -16.81
C PRO A 199 -22.52 13.32 -16.13
N GLU A 200 -23.55 12.97 -16.90
CA GLU A 200 -24.90 12.73 -16.39
C GLU A 200 -24.90 11.53 -15.41
N LEU A 201 -25.63 11.65 -14.30
CA LEU A 201 -25.88 10.52 -13.41
C LEU A 201 -27.08 9.69 -13.89
N PRO A 202 -27.06 8.35 -13.69
CA PRO A 202 -28.27 7.54 -13.87
C PRO A 202 -29.32 7.91 -12.81
N PHE A 203 -30.59 7.56 -13.06
CA PHE A 203 -31.72 7.77 -12.14
C PHE A 203 -31.46 7.25 -10.70
N ASP A 204 -30.60 6.24 -10.57
CA ASP A 204 -30.16 5.69 -9.30
C ASP A 204 -28.63 5.59 -9.30
N PRO A 205 -27.92 6.60 -8.75
CA PRO A 205 -26.47 6.72 -8.81
C PRO A 205 -25.76 6.03 -7.65
N ARG A 206 -26.36 5.02 -7.01
CA ARG A 206 -25.73 4.29 -5.89
C ARG A 206 -24.71 3.27 -6.36
N VAL A 207 -23.66 3.10 -5.56
CA VAL A 207 -22.69 2.00 -5.67
C VAL A 207 -23.14 0.86 -4.78
N ASP A 208 -23.41 -0.30 -5.38
CA ASP A 208 -23.87 -1.50 -4.69
C ASP A 208 -22.70 -2.46 -4.39
N VAL A 209 -22.67 -3.01 -3.18
CA VAL A 209 -21.75 -4.08 -2.79
C VAL A 209 -22.37 -5.42 -3.14
N THR A 210 -21.81 -6.11 -4.12
CA THR A 210 -22.35 -7.38 -4.65
C THR A 210 -21.74 -8.62 -4.01
N SER A 211 -20.50 -8.52 -3.50
CA SER A 211 -19.82 -9.62 -2.80
C SER A 211 -18.75 -9.08 -1.85
N VAL A 212 -18.54 -9.78 -0.73
CA VAL A 212 -17.55 -9.44 0.30
C VAL A 212 -16.76 -10.69 0.65
N GLY A 213 -15.45 -10.65 0.43
CA GLY A 213 -14.50 -11.69 0.80
C GLY A 213 -13.66 -11.30 2.02
N GLN A 214 -12.62 -12.10 2.30
CA GLN A 214 -11.65 -11.81 3.38
C GLN A 214 -10.68 -10.69 3.00
N THR A 215 -10.30 -10.61 1.72
CA THR A 215 -9.32 -9.64 1.19
C THR A 215 -9.79 -8.97 -0.11
N MET A 216 -11.09 -9.04 -0.39
CA MET A 216 -11.67 -8.53 -1.63
C MET A 216 -13.12 -8.05 -1.43
N VAL A 217 -13.53 -7.06 -2.20
CA VAL A 217 -14.92 -6.56 -2.26
C VAL A 217 -15.30 -6.33 -3.72
N THR A 218 -16.47 -6.79 -4.13
CA THR A 218 -16.99 -6.58 -5.49
C THR A 218 -18.07 -5.51 -5.49
N LEU A 219 -17.84 -4.46 -6.28
CA LEU A 219 -18.70 -3.29 -6.44
C LEU A 219 -19.40 -3.32 -7.80
N ALA A 220 -20.63 -2.81 -7.87
CA ALA A 220 -21.36 -2.59 -9.11
C ALA A 220 -22.14 -1.27 -9.05
N TRP A 221 -22.33 -0.61 -10.19
CA TRP A 221 -23.16 0.59 -10.31
C TRP A 221 -23.86 0.67 -11.67
N LYS A 222 -24.84 1.55 -11.78
CA LYS A 222 -25.54 1.80 -13.05
C LYS A 222 -24.69 2.73 -13.94
N PRO A 223 -24.57 2.46 -15.25
CA PRO A 223 -23.75 3.29 -16.12
C PRO A 223 -24.34 4.71 -16.28
N SER A 224 -23.46 5.70 -16.40
CA SER A 224 -23.80 7.08 -16.72
C SER A 224 -24.45 7.17 -18.11
N PRO A 225 -25.60 7.87 -18.26
CA PRO A 225 -26.21 8.11 -19.57
C PRO A 225 -25.28 8.81 -20.57
N SER A 226 -24.32 9.62 -20.10
CA SER A 226 -23.32 10.26 -20.96
C SER A 226 -22.42 9.28 -21.71
N ILE A 227 -22.25 8.04 -21.22
CA ILE A 227 -21.49 6.99 -21.93
C ILE A 227 -22.15 6.69 -23.28
N LEU A 228 -23.48 6.76 -23.40
CA LEU A 228 -24.17 6.49 -24.68
C LEU A 228 -23.98 7.61 -25.73
N ARG A 229 -23.54 8.81 -25.30
CA ARG A 229 -23.28 9.96 -26.20
C ARG A 229 -21.79 10.20 -26.44
N TYR A 230 -20.94 9.85 -25.48
CA TYR A 230 -19.52 10.21 -25.44
C TYR A 230 -18.67 9.00 -24.96
N GLU A 231 -18.94 7.80 -25.49
CA GLU A 231 -18.44 6.52 -24.97
C GLU A 231 -16.90 6.45 -24.81
N GLU A 232 -16.15 7.11 -25.69
CA GLU A 232 -14.68 7.17 -25.65
C GLU A 232 -14.12 8.18 -24.63
N ASN A 233 -14.95 9.09 -24.12
CA ASN A 233 -14.52 10.23 -23.29
C ASN A 233 -14.87 10.10 -21.80
N ILE A 234 -15.68 9.11 -21.40
CA ILE A 234 -16.11 8.91 -20.01
C ILE A 234 -15.40 7.70 -19.40
N GLN A 235 -14.70 7.92 -18.28
CA GLN A 235 -14.11 6.85 -17.47
C GLN A 235 -14.61 6.89 -16.02
N TYR A 236 -14.63 5.73 -15.37
CA TYR A 236 -14.84 5.64 -13.93
C TYR A 236 -13.52 5.62 -13.18
N CYS A 237 -13.44 6.45 -12.14
CA CYS A 237 -12.38 6.42 -11.16
C CYS A 237 -12.95 6.03 -9.80
N LEU A 238 -12.38 4.97 -9.21
CA LEU A 238 -12.73 4.45 -7.90
C LEU A 238 -11.76 5.02 -6.87
N LEU A 239 -12.28 5.40 -5.71
CA LEU A 239 -11.53 5.74 -4.51
C LEU A 239 -11.88 4.74 -3.41
N ILE A 240 -10.87 4.21 -2.74
CA ILE A 240 -11.00 3.31 -1.58
C ILE A 240 -10.28 3.96 -0.40
N ASN A 241 -10.94 4.07 0.75
CA ASN A 241 -10.31 4.58 1.98
C ASN A 241 -10.93 3.95 3.25
N GLN A 242 -10.38 4.24 4.43
CA GLN A 242 -10.89 3.72 5.72
C GLN A 242 -11.60 4.77 6.59
N GLU A 243 -11.76 6.01 6.12
CA GLU A 243 -12.27 7.15 6.88
C GLU A 243 -13.74 7.45 6.60
N HIS A 244 -14.08 7.85 5.37
CA HIS A 244 -15.46 8.18 4.95
C HIS A 244 -15.60 8.29 3.41
N ASN A 245 -16.85 8.38 2.93
CA ASN A 245 -17.16 8.69 1.53
C ASN A 245 -16.95 10.18 1.21
N TYR A 246 -16.51 10.49 0.00
CA TYR A 246 -16.27 11.85 -0.52
C TYR A 246 -17.34 12.27 -1.53
N LYS A 247 -17.77 13.54 -1.45
CA LYS A 247 -18.91 14.07 -2.25
C LYS A 247 -18.53 14.62 -3.63
N SER A 248 -17.24 14.80 -3.91
CA SER A 248 -16.71 15.26 -5.20
C SER A 248 -15.32 14.67 -5.41
N LEU A 249 -14.87 14.56 -6.66
CA LEU A 249 -13.50 14.11 -6.93
C LEU A 249 -12.48 15.11 -6.37
N CYS A 250 -12.78 16.42 -6.43
CA CYS A 250 -11.91 17.44 -5.84
C CYS A 250 -11.75 17.27 -4.32
N ALA A 251 -12.76 16.75 -3.62
CA ALA A 251 -12.67 16.43 -2.20
C ALA A 251 -11.70 15.29 -1.92
N ALA A 252 -11.71 14.25 -2.76
CA ALA A 252 -10.77 13.14 -2.70
C ALA A 252 -9.34 13.57 -3.05
N GLU A 253 -9.18 14.30 -4.16
CA GLU A 253 -7.90 14.86 -4.61
C GLU A 253 -7.26 15.75 -3.54
N ALA A 254 -8.04 16.61 -2.87
CA ALA A 254 -7.52 17.49 -1.82
C ALA A 254 -6.88 16.72 -0.65
N GLN A 255 -7.39 15.53 -0.31
CA GLN A 255 -6.81 14.69 0.75
C GLN A 255 -5.55 13.96 0.26
N VAL A 256 -5.54 13.47 -0.98
CA VAL A 256 -4.34 12.85 -1.61
C VAL A 256 -3.22 13.88 -1.81
N GLU A 257 -3.52 15.11 -2.23
CA GLU A 257 -2.52 16.18 -2.37
C GLU A 257 -2.00 16.68 -1.01
N SER A 258 -2.80 16.62 0.07
CA SER A 258 -2.42 17.16 1.38
C SER A 258 -1.25 16.45 2.07
N SER A 259 -0.77 15.31 1.55
CA SER A 259 0.43 14.64 2.06
C SER A 259 1.75 15.26 1.59
N ASP A 260 1.74 16.11 0.56
CA ASP A 260 2.89 16.95 0.20
C ASP A 260 2.68 18.36 0.79
N ASP A 261 3.53 18.75 1.74
CA ASP A 261 3.53 20.06 2.43
C ASP A 261 3.96 21.22 1.49
N LEU A 262 3.17 21.47 0.45
CA LEU A 262 3.31 22.59 -0.48
C LEU A 262 1.97 23.31 -0.66
N TRP A 263 1.52 23.96 0.42
CA TRP A 263 0.67 25.14 0.27
C TRP A 263 1.40 26.13 -0.66
N PRO A 264 0.82 26.56 -1.80
CA PRO A 264 1.51 27.50 -2.66
C PRO A 264 1.68 28.83 -1.93
N ASP A 265 2.94 29.26 -1.79
CA ASP A 265 3.31 30.60 -1.31
C ASP A 265 2.74 31.66 -2.25
N ILE A 266 1.54 32.14 -1.92
CA ILE A 266 0.81 33.27 -2.53
C ILE A 266 0.36 33.00 -3.99
N PRO A 267 -0.93 33.14 -4.32
CA PRO A 267 -1.41 32.84 -5.67
C PRO A 267 -0.84 33.80 -6.73
N VAL A 268 -0.03 33.27 -7.64
CA VAL A 268 0.34 33.95 -8.88
C VAL A 268 -0.90 34.05 -9.77
N VAL A 269 -1.37 35.27 -9.99
CA VAL A 269 -2.43 35.53 -10.98
C VAL A 269 -1.84 35.40 -12.38
N SER A 270 -2.14 34.30 -13.08
CA SER A 270 -1.82 34.16 -14.50
C SER A 270 -2.70 35.08 -15.34
N ILE A 271 -2.15 36.21 -15.79
CA ILE A 271 -2.82 37.16 -16.68
C ILE A 271 -2.50 36.78 -18.14
N PHE A 272 -3.52 36.35 -18.89
CA PHE A 272 -3.47 36.38 -20.35
C PHE A 272 -4.23 37.62 -20.86
N SER A 273 -3.50 38.73 -21.05
CA SER A 273 -3.96 39.84 -21.88
C SER A 273 -3.25 39.77 -23.23
N SER A 274 -4.00 39.59 -24.30
CA SER A 274 -3.48 39.73 -25.65
C SER A 274 -3.03 41.18 -25.88
N LEU A 275 -1.80 41.32 -26.40
CA LEU A 275 -1.09 42.56 -26.75
C LEU A 275 -0.36 43.30 -25.60
N GLN A 276 0.91 43.59 -25.90
CA GLN A 276 1.90 44.41 -25.18
C GLN A 276 2.74 43.73 -24.07
N GLU A 277 4.00 43.45 -24.40
CA GLU A 277 5.05 43.09 -23.44
C GLU A 277 5.40 44.27 -22.54
N ILE A 278 5.51 44.03 -21.22
CA ILE A 278 6.15 44.96 -20.27
C ILE A 278 7.20 44.17 -19.49
N HIS A 279 8.48 44.40 -19.81
CA HIS A 279 9.58 43.88 -19.01
C HIS A 279 9.68 44.63 -17.68
N VAL A 280 9.52 43.92 -16.56
CA VAL A 280 10.04 44.36 -15.26
C VAL A 280 11.19 43.44 -14.88
N ALA A 281 12.41 43.95 -14.96
CA ALA A 281 13.61 43.18 -14.71
C ALA A 281 14.01 43.19 -13.22
N ASN A 282 14.52 42.03 -12.80
CA ASN A 282 15.76 41.86 -12.05
C ASN A 282 15.68 41.43 -10.56
N THR A 283 15.56 40.12 -10.34
CA THR A 283 16.42 39.43 -9.36
C THR A 283 16.95 38.11 -9.94
N LYS A 284 18.28 37.99 -9.97
CA LYS A 284 19.03 36.79 -10.36
C LYS A 284 18.72 35.64 -9.36
N GLY A 285 18.56 34.38 -9.73
CA GLY A 285 18.52 33.77 -11.05
C GLY A 285 18.99 32.31 -10.99
N TYR A 286 18.13 31.36 -11.37
CA TYR A 286 18.48 29.97 -11.67
C TYR A 286 17.55 29.45 -12.79
N HIS A 287 18.07 28.59 -13.66
CA HIS A 287 17.38 28.17 -14.88
C HIS A 287 16.18 27.27 -14.59
N VAL A 288 15.03 27.61 -15.16
CA VAL A 288 13.94 26.65 -15.42
C VAL A 288 14.06 26.22 -16.88
N GLU A 289 14.54 25.01 -17.09
CA GLU A 289 14.59 24.39 -18.41
C GLU A 289 13.19 23.87 -18.76
N LEU A 290 12.65 24.26 -19.91
CA LEU A 290 11.28 23.88 -20.30
C LEU A 290 11.20 22.38 -20.57
N LEU A 291 10.43 21.64 -19.77
CA LEU A 291 10.02 20.28 -20.10
C LEU A 291 8.62 20.26 -20.70
N SER A 292 8.59 19.82 -21.95
CA SER A 292 7.42 19.53 -22.78
C SER A 292 6.67 18.27 -22.29
N PRO A 293 5.39 18.06 -22.72
CA PRO A 293 4.59 16.95 -22.23
C PRO A 293 5.11 15.60 -22.74
N SER A 294 5.50 14.72 -21.82
CA SER A 294 5.94 13.35 -22.13
C SER A 294 4.84 12.32 -21.83
N LYS A 295 4.70 11.38 -22.76
CA LYS A 295 3.72 10.30 -22.73
C LYS A 295 4.22 9.14 -21.88
N SER A 296 3.27 8.38 -21.31
CA SER A 296 3.33 6.93 -21.05
C SER A 296 4.63 6.33 -20.47
N SER A 297 4.55 5.81 -19.24
CA SER A 297 5.45 4.72 -18.82
C SER A 297 4.75 3.68 -17.95
N THR A 298 4.68 2.46 -18.47
CA THR A 298 4.63 1.24 -17.68
C THR A 298 6.05 0.89 -17.22
N LEU A 299 6.31 0.72 -15.91
CA LEU A 299 6.97 -0.49 -15.39
C LEU A 299 7.00 -0.57 -13.85
N ASN A 300 7.08 -1.81 -13.35
CA ASN A 300 7.17 -2.17 -11.94
C ASN A 300 8.54 -1.86 -11.31
N SER A 301 8.57 -1.46 -10.03
CA SER A 301 9.35 -2.11 -8.94
C SER A 301 9.16 -1.35 -7.61
N PRO A 302 9.02 -2.01 -6.44
CA PRO A 302 8.61 -1.35 -5.21
C PRO A 302 9.79 -0.80 -4.39
N LEU A 303 9.60 0.37 -3.78
CA LEU A 303 10.37 0.84 -2.62
C LEU A 303 9.42 1.40 -1.56
N LEU A 304 9.27 0.60 -0.50
CA LEU A 304 8.45 0.87 0.66
C LEU A 304 9.05 2.03 1.50
N TRP A 305 8.27 3.06 1.83
CA TRP A 305 8.52 3.86 3.02
C TRP A 305 7.21 4.26 3.69
N GLU A 306 7.10 3.93 4.98
CA GLU A 306 5.84 3.93 5.72
C GLU A 306 5.47 5.33 6.22
N LYS A 307 4.49 5.96 5.56
CA LYS A 307 3.38 6.63 6.26
C LYS A 307 2.18 6.79 5.33
N GLU A 308 1.74 5.67 4.77
CA GLU A 308 0.65 5.62 3.79
C GLU A 308 -0.66 6.10 4.41
N LEU A 309 -1.28 7.12 3.78
CA LEU A 309 -2.72 7.24 3.80
C LEU A 309 -3.26 6.02 3.04
N ASP A 310 -4.16 5.24 3.66
CA ASP A 310 -4.83 4.07 3.07
C ASP A 310 -5.86 4.48 1.97
N ILE A 311 -5.54 5.51 1.18
CA ILE A 311 -6.37 6.08 0.12
C ILE A 311 -5.85 5.57 -1.24
N ILE A 312 -6.58 4.65 -1.85
CA ILE A 312 -6.26 4.07 -3.16
C ILE A 312 -7.19 4.70 -4.20
N GLN A 313 -6.63 5.42 -5.17
CA GLN A 313 -7.37 5.96 -6.32
C GLN A 313 -6.99 5.18 -7.60
N GLN A 314 -8.00 4.69 -8.34
CA GLN A 314 -7.77 3.92 -9.56
C GLN A 314 -8.87 4.14 -10.60
N CYS A 315 -8.48 4.55 -11.82
CA CYS A 315 -9.39 4.64 -12.95
C CYS A 315 -9.45 3.32 -13.72
N ILE A 316 -10.66 2.84 -14.03
CA ILE A 316 -10.93 1.47 -14.51
C ILE A 316 -11.58 1.44 -15.91
N GLY A 317 -11.59 2.58 -16.60
CA GLY A 317 -12.26 2.77 -17.89
C GLY A 317 -13.79 2.85 -17.74
N ASN A 318 -14.53 2.43 -18.76
CA ASN A 318 -16.00 2.48 -18.80
C ASN A 318 -16.71 1.31 -18.07
N LYS A 319 -15.97 0.45 -17.35
CA LYS A 319 -16.53 -0.70 -16.63
C LYS A 319 -17.33 -0.26 -15.40
N ASN A 320 -18.53 -0.83 -15.24
CA ASN A 320 -19.44 -0.52 -14.13
C ASN A 320 -19.52 -1.63 -13.05
N VAL A 321 -18.63 -2.61 -13.12
CA VAL A 321 -18.45 -3.68 -12.11
C VAL A 321 -16.95 -3.85 -11.89
N TYR A 322 -16.53 -3.87 -10.62
CA TYR A 322 -15.11 -3.93 -10.26
C TYR A 322 -14.87 -4.79 -9.01
N VAL A 323 -13.73 -5.48 -8.97
CA VAL A 323 -13.28 -6.28 -7.83
C VAL A 323 -12.07 -5.62 -7.19
N VAL A 324 -12.27 -4.98 -6.05
CA VAL A 324 -11.17 -4.49 -5.21
C VAL A 324 -10.53 -5.70 -4.54
N SER A 325 -9.21 -5.83 -4.64
CA SER A 325 -8.40 -6.93 -4.08
C SER A 325 -7.41 -6.39 -3.04
N ASP A 326 -6.65 -7.29 -2.41
CA ASP A 326 -5.57 -6.97 -1.47
C ASP A 326 -5.96 -6.14 -0.23
N LEU A 327 -7.26 -6.16 0.12
CA LEU A 327 -7.80 -5.53 1.31
C LEU A 327 -7.45 -6.31 2.59
N GLN A 328 -7.37 -5.63 3.73
CA GLN A 328 -7.12 -6.29 5.03
C GLN A 328 -8.39 -6.99 5.55
N PRO A 329 -8.30 -8.20 6.15
CA PRO A 329 -9.43 -8.89 6.78
C PRO A 329 -9.98 -8.18 8.02
N ASN A 330 -11.30 -8.24 8.23
CA ASN A 330 -12.02 -7.60 9.34
C ASN A 330 -11.89 -6.06 9.40
N THR A 331 -11.55 -5.41 8.28
CA THR A 331 -11.40 -3.95 8.15
C THR A 331 -12.58 -3.36 7.38
N GLN A 332 -13.04 -2.17 7.79
CA GLN A 332 -14.11 -1.43 7.11
C GLN A 332 -13.48 -0.46 6.11
N TYR A 333 -14.01 -0.48 4.87
CA TYR A 333 -13.59 0.39 3.79
C TYR A 333 -14.79 1.13 3.21
N TYR A 334 -14.55 2.37 2.79
CA TYR A 334 -15.44 3.23 2.04
C TYR A 334 -15.02 3.24 0.57
N PHE A 335 -15.99 3.27 -0.32
CA PHE A 335 -15.83 3.16 -1.76
C PHE A 335 -16.63 4.27 -2.47
N ASP A 336 -15.94 5.17 -3.17
CA ASP A 336 -16.55 6.23 -3.98
C ASP A 336 -16.23 6.02 -5.46
N VAL A 337 -17.21 6.23 -6.32
CA VAL A 337 -17.05 6.13 -7.77
C VAL A 337 -17.33 7.51 -8.38
N PHE A 338 -16.42 7.96 -9.23
CA PHE A 338 -16.56 9.21 -9.98
C PHE A 338 -16.61 8.89 -11.47
N ALA A 339 -17.64 9.35 -12.17
CA ALA A 339 -17.58 9.46 -13.63
C ALA A 339 -16.77 10.71 -13.97
N VAL A 340 -15.77 10.56 -14.83
CA VAL A 340 -14.85 11.63 -15.24
C VAL A 340 -14.88 11.76 -16.76
N ASN A 341 -15.10 12.99 -17.25
CA ASN A 341 -14.92 13.31 -18.66
C ASN A 341 -13.45 13.67 -18.90
N ILE A 342 -12.75 12.86 -19.69
CA ILE A 342 -11.31 12.97 -19.93
C ILE A 342 -10.92 14.21 -20.77
N LEU A 343 -11.87 14.78 -21.53
CA LEU A 343 -11.60 15.96 -22.37
C LEU A 343 -11.72 17.26 -21.60
N THR A 344 -12.71 17.36 -20.70
CA THR A 344 -13.01 18.56 -19.92
C THR A 344 -12.44 18.51 -18.49
N ASN A 345 -11.91 17.36 -18.06
CA ASN A 345 -11.41 17.08 -16.70
C ASN A 345 -12.43 17.36 -15.56
N THR A 346 -13.70 17.33 -15.93
CA THR A 346 -14.86 17.48 -15.04
C THR A 346 -15.34 16.11 -14.58
N SER A 347 -15.95 16.06 -13.39
CA SER A 347 -16.37 14.79 -12.80
C SER A 347 -17.67 14.90 -12.01
N THR A 348 -18.33 13.76 -11.82
CA THR A 348 -19.57 13.66 -11.05
C THR A 348 -19.52 12.43 -10.16
N ALA A 349 -19.82 12.63 -8.88
CA ALA A 349 -19.76 11.60 -7.86
C ALA A 349 -21.03 10.74 -7.87
N TYR A 350 -20.85 9.43 -7.82
CA TYR A 350 -21.89 8.49 -7.45
C TYR A 350 -22.11 8.55 -5.94
N THR A 351 -23.25 8.06 -5.48
CA THR A 351 -23.48 7.86 -4.04
C THR A 351 -22.63 6.68 -3.59
N GLY A 352 -21.53 6.99 -2.90
CA GLY A 352 -20.58 6.03 -2.37
C GLY A 352 -21.20 5.05 -1.37
N THR A 353 -20.43 4.00 -1.07
CA THR A 353 -20.86 2.88 -0.22
C THR A 353 -19.74 2.45 0.73
N PHE A 354 -20.01 1.51 1.62
CA PHE A 354 -19.02 0.95 2.53
C PHE A 354 -19.23 -0.56 2.71
N ALA A 355 -18.13 -1.29 2.94
CA ALA A 355 -18.17 -2.71 3.27
C ALA A 355 -17.09 -3.05 4.29
N LYS A 356 -17.39 -4.03 5.15
CA LYS A 356 -16.42 -4.61 6.08
C LYS A 356 -16.01 -5.99 5.60
N THR A 357 -14.71 -6.19 5.36
CA THR A 357 -14.17 -7.48 4.90
C THR A 357 -14.40 -8.58 5.95
N LEU A 358 -14.50 -9.83 5.49
CA LEU A 358 -14.74 -10.97 6.36
C LEU A 358 -13.52 -11.26 7.25
N GLN A 359 -13.78 -11.71 8.47
CA GLN A 359 -12.71 -12.17 9.37
C GLN A 359 -12.01 -13.41 8.80
N GLN A 360 -10.69 -13.48 8.95
CA GLN A 360 -9.92 -14.66 8.57
C GLN A 360 -10.31 -15.84 9.49
N PRO A 361 -10.67 -17.02 8.95
CA PRO A 361 -11.09 -18.16 9.75
C PRO A 361 -9.93 -18.74 10.56
N ASP A 362 -10.21 -19.17 11.79
CA ASP A 362 -9.23 -19.80 12.67
C ASP A 362 -8.49 -20.96 11.96
N PRO A 363 -7.17 -21.11 12.19
CA PRO A 363 -6.41 -22.19 11.56
C PRO A 363 -6.96 -23.55 12.00
N LYS A 364 -7.43 -24.35 11.03
CA LYS A 364 -8.09 -25.65 11.26
C LYS A 364 -7.21 -26.61 12.07
N VAL A 365 -7.43 -26.65 13.38
CA VAL A 365 -6.65 -27.47 14.32
C VAL A 365 -6.98 -28.95 14.12
N LEU A 366 -6.01 -29.71 13.59
CA LEU A 366 -6.16 -31.16 13.40
C LEU A 366 -5.71 -31.93 14.64
N GLY A 367 -6.40 -33.02 14.97
CA GLY A 367 -6.08 -33.87 16.12
C GLY A 367 -4.99 -34.89 15.80
N LEU A 368 -3.89 -34.87 16.57
CA LEU A 368 -2.88 -35.93 16.59
C LEU A 368 -3.39 -37.08 17.47
N LYS A 369 -3.35 -38.30 16.94
CA LYS A 369 -3.63 -39.53 17.70
C LYS A 369 -2.32 -40.09 18.25
N GLU A 370 -2.36 -40.65 19.47
CA GLU A 370 -1.21 -41.33 20.05
C GLU A 370 -0.74 -42.51 19.17
N GLY A 371 0.58 -42.69 19.05
CA GLY A 371 1.22 -43.78 18.31
C GLY A 371 1.12 -43.68 16.78
N ASN A 372 0.25 -42.82 16.25
CA ASN A 372 0.02 -42.69 14.82
C ASN A 372 0.95 -41.63 14.21
N MET A 373 1.72 -42.03 13.22
CA MET A 373 2.55 -41.12 12.42
C MET A 373 1.70 -40.52 11.31
N ILE A 374 1.73 -39.19 11.17
CA ILE A 374 1.12 -38.48 10.04
C ILE A 374 2.20 -37.80 9.21
N GLN A 375 2.03 -37.76 7.89
CA GLN A 375 2.84 -36.94 7.00
C GLN A 375 2.06 -35.67 6.65
N VAL A 376 2.71 -34.52 6.81
CA VAL A 376 2.13 -33.21 6.54
C VAL A 376 3.05 -32.43 5.62
N TYR A 377 2.46 -31.53 4.84
CA TYR A 377 3.18 -30.64 3.93
C TYR A 377 2.93 -29.20 4.38
N VAL A 378 3.95 -28.34 4.42
CA VAL A 378 3.86 -26.99 5.01
C VAL A 378 4.47 -25.98 4.06
N GLY A 379 3.70 -24.96 3.66
CA GLY A 379 4.15 -23.86 2.80
C GLY A 379 4.60 -22.63 3.61
N LYS A 380 5.20 -21.66 2.91
CA LYS A 380 5.77 -20.42 3.47
C LYS A 380 4.79 -19.58 4.31
N GLU A 381 3.55 -19.44 3.83
CA GLU A 381 2.55 -18.52 4.40
C GLU A 381 1.60 -19.17 5.42
N LYS A 382 1.47 -20.50 5.41
CA LYS A 382 0.44 -21.20 6.19
C LYS A 382 1.07 -22.03 7.30
N GLN A 383 1.09 -21.47 8.51
CA GLN A 383 1.38 -22.24 9.72
C GLN A 383 0.31 -23.32 9.90
N LYS A 384 0.72 -24.60 9.97
CA LYS A 384 -0.20 -25.70 10.26
C LYS A 384 -0.20 -25.98 11.75
N VAL A 385 -1.39 -26.02 12.34
CA VAL A 385 -1.61 -26.18 13.79
C VAL A 385 -2.26 -27.53 14.07
N TYR A 386 -1.64 -28.28 14.98
CA TYR A 386 -2.10 -29.59 15.41
C TYR A 386 -2.30 -29.61 16.92
N SER A 387 -3.21 -30.46 17.43
CA SER A 387 -3.42 -30.62 18.87
C SER A 387 -3.34 -32.07 19.32
N PHE A 388 -2.74 -32.29 20.48
CA PHE A 388 -2.65 -33.59 21.14
C PHE A 388 -3.18 -33.48 22.57
N ARG A 389 -4.02 -34.44 22.99
CA ARG A 389 -4.49 -34.53 24.38
C ARG A 389 -3.84 -35.75 25.02
N ALA A 390 -3.02 -35.55 26.04
CA ALA A 390 -2.38 -36.64 26.76
C ALA A 390 -3.38 -37.38 27.66
N GLY A 391 -3.22 -38.70 27.75
CA GLY A 391 -4.00 -39.58 28.64
C GLY A 391 -3.80 -39.31 30.13
N VAL A 392 -4.45 -40.14 30.96
CA VAL A 392 -4.65 -39.86 32.39
C VAL A 392 -3.36 -39.98 33.23
N TRP A 393 -2.40 -40.83 32.86
CA TRP A 393 -1.20 -41.09 33.67
C TRP A 393 0.13 -41.07 32.88
N ASN A 394 0.32 -40.04 32.04
CA ASN A 394 1.49 -39.97 31.18
C ASN A 394 2.55 -39.04 31.80
N ARG A 395 3.61 -39.62 32.40
CA ARG A 395 4.72 -38.87 33.05
C ARG A 395 5.66 -38.17 32.03
N ARG A 396 5.71 -38.65 30.79
CA ARG A 396 6.50 -38.10 29.68
C ARG A 396 5.67 -38.16 28.39
N VAL A 397 5.90 -37.20 27.49
CA VAL A 397 5.36 -37.18 26.13
C VAL A 397 6.52 -36.89 25.19
N GLN A 398 6.72 -37.74 24.18
CA GLN A 398 7.73 -37.57 23.16
C GLN A 398 7.07 -37.16 21.84
N PHE A 399 7.42 -35.97 21.36
CA PHE A 399 7.13 -35.54 20.00
C PHE A 399 8.32 -35.89 19.12
N THR A 400 8.08 -36.55 18.00
CA THR A 400 9.08 -36.87 17.00
C THR A 400 8.70 -36.21 15.69
N PHE A 401 9.64 -35.46 15.13
CA PHE A 401 9.52 -34.80 13.85
C PHE A 401 10.63 -35.32 12.94
N TYR A 402 10.28 -35.69 11.72
CA TYR A 402 11.23 -35.98 10.66
C TYR A 402 10.91 -35.02 9.50
N SER A 403 11.70 -33.95 9.41
CA SER A 403 11.58 -32.96 8.34
C SER A 403 12.47 -33.31 7.15
N CYS A 404 12.07 -32.83 5.97
CA CYS A 404 12.81 -32.89 4.73
C CYS A 404 12.81 -31.50 4.07
N GLY A 405 13.45 -30.57 4.77
CA GLY A 405 13.42 -29.12 4.55
C GLY A 405 13.54 -28.38 5.89
N GLU A 406 13.98 -27.12 5.88
CA GLU A 406 14.04 -26.33 7.11
C GLU A 406 12.63 -25.88 7.55
N VAL A 407 12.19 -26.35 8.72
CA VAL A 407 10.90 -25.99 9.32
C VAL A 407 11.06 -25.51 10.75
N HIS A 408 10.31 -24.48 11.12
CA HIS A 408 10.21 -23.98 12.49
C HIS A 408 9.08 -24.71 13.22
N VAL A 409 9.38 -25.30 14.38
CA VAL A 409 8.44 -26.06 15.20
C VAL A 409 8.27 -25.41 16.57
N GLN A 410 7.02 -25.13 16.90
CA GLN A 410 6.60 -24.62 18.20
C GLN A 410 5.71 -25.65 18.90
N ILE A 411 5.99 -25.91 20.18
CA ILE A 411 5.16 -26.79 21.01
C ILE A 411 4.73 -26.03 22.25
N GLU A 412 3.42 -25.86 22.41
CA GLU A 412 2.79 -25.26 23.58
C GLU A 412 2.05 -26.32 24.40
N ARG A 413 1.86 -26.04 25.68
CA ARG A 413 1.00 -26.83 26.57
C ARG A 413 0.11 -25.89 27.37
N ASN A 414 -1.20 -26.00 27.18
CA ASN A 414 -2.21 -25.12 27.78
C ASN A 414 -1.88 -23.62 27.59
N GLY A 415 -1.43 -23.21 26.40
CA GLY A 415 -1.06 -21.82 26.07
C GLY A 415 0.33 -21.38 26.57
N LYS A 416 1.09 -22.23 27.28
CA LYS A 416 2.50 -21.95 27.60
C LYS A 416 3.43 -22.61 26.58
N LEU A 417 4.23 -21.81 25.89
CA LEU A 417 5.31 -22.28 25.01
C LEU A 417 6.32 -23.14 25.80
N LEU A 418 6.68 -24.30 25.24
CA LEU A 418 7.64 -25.26 25.80
C LEU A 418 8.86 -25.49 24.89
N VAL A 419 8.65 -25.42 23.57
CA VAL A 419 9.69 -25.62 22.53
C VAL A 419 9.46 -24.62 21.42
N SER A 420 10.54 -24.05 20.89
CA SER A 420 10.57 -23.21 19.69
C SER A 420 11.94 -23.39 19.03
N GLU A 421 12.04 -24.27 18.04
CA GLU A 421 13.31 -24.64 17.38
C GLU A 421 13.12 -24.84 15.87
N ASN A 422 14.16 -24.53 15.09
CA ASN A 422 14.25 -24.95 13.69
C ASN A 422 14.75 -26.40 13.62
N ILE A 423 14.18 -27.18 12.70
CA ILE A 423 14.60 -28.56 12.44
C ILE A 423 14.74 -28.80 10.93
N GLU A 424 15.82 -29.50 10.56
CA GLU A 424 16.10 -29.91 9.18
C GLU A 424 16.00 -31.43 8.96
N SER A 425 15.94 -32.21 10.06
CA SER A 425 16.05 -33.68 10.03
C SER A 425 15.28 -34.34 11.19
N LEU A 426 15.61 -35.59 11.55
CA LEU A 426 14.94 -36.31 12.64
C LEU A 426 15.28 -35.70 14.01
N LYS A 427 14.28 -35.14 14.70
CA LYS A 427 14.39 -34.56 16.03
C LYS A 427 13.35 -35.17 16.97
N HIS A 428 13.76 -35.43 18.22
CA HIS A 428 12.90 -35.90 19.30
C HIS A 428 12.85 -34.86 20.43
N PHE A 429 11.66 -34.38 20.78
CA PHE A 429 11.43 -33.51 21.93
C PHE A 429 10.77 -34.32 23.05
N GLN A 430 11.49 -34.51 24.16
CA GLN A 430 10.99 -35.22 25.34
C GLN A 430 10.47 -34.22 26.36
N LEU A 431 9.15 -34.14 26.51
CA LEU A 431 8.49 -33.19 27.39
C LEU A 431 7.96 -33.87 28.65
N ARG A 432 8.03 -33.18 29.80
CA ARG A 432 7.37 -33.63 31.03
C ARG A 432 5.87 -33.69 30.79
N GLY A 433 5.27 -34.87 30.98
CA GLY A 433 3.85 -35.08 30.81
C GLY A 433 3.04 -34.50 31.97
N LYS A 434 1.78 -34.16 31.71
CA LYS A 434 0.80 -33.73 32.72
C LYS A 434 -0.56 -34.32 32.35
N ALA A 435 -1.26 -34.90 33.32
CA ALA A 435 -2.56 -35.52 33.12
C ALA A 435 -3.55 -34.55 32.47
N LYS A 436 -4.30 -35.02 31.46
CA LYS A 436 -5.31 -34.24 30.69
C LYS A 436 -4.76 -32.95 30.03
N ALA A 437 -3.45 -32.78 29.88
CA ALA A 437 -2.89 -31.58 29.26
C ALA A 437 -3.13 -31.55 27.73
N ARG A 438 -3.48 -30.37 27.22
CA ARG A 438 -3.59 -30.09 25.78
C ARG A 438 -2.27 -29.53 25.29
N TYR A 439 -1.63 -30.26 24.39
CA TYR A 439 -0.47 -29.80 23.65
C TYR A 439 -0.93 -29.24 22.30
N VAL A 440 -0.34 -28.14 21.87
CA VAL A 440 -0.53 -27.53 20.55
C VAL A 440 0.81 -27.51 19.85
N VAL A 441 0.83 -27.92 18.59
CA VAL A 441 2.03 -28.00 17.76
C VAL A 441 1.82 -27.10 16.55
N GLY A 442 2.57 -26.01 16.47
CA GLY A 442 2.62 -25.13 15.31
C GLY A 442 3.83 -25.46 14.45
N ILE A 443 3.64 -25.57 13.13
CA ILE A 443 4.72 -25.85 12.17
C ILE A 443 4.65 -24.84 11.04
N LYS A 444 5.77 -24.20 10.71
CA LYS A 444 5.93 -23.23 9.62
C LYS A 444 7.14 -23.61 8.77
N SER A 445 7.03 -23.50 7.43
CA SER A 445 8.19 -23.66 6.54
C SER A 445 9.05 -22.41 6.58
N MET A 446 10.37 -22.58 6.67
CA MET A 446 11.33 -21.49 6.47
C MET A 446 11.72 -21.34 4.98
N GLU A 447 11.46 -22.37 4.18
CA GLU A 447 11.79 -22.45 2.77
C GLU A 447 10.69 -21.81 1.89
N SER A 448 11.06 -21.41 0.67
CA SER A 448 10.14 -20.84 -0.32
C SER A 448 9.21 -21.88 -0.97
N PHE A 449 9.45 -23.16 -0.73
CA PHE A 449 8.68 -24.29 -1.25
C PHE A 449 8.00 -25.08 -0.12
N GLU A 450 7.14 -26.02 -0.49
CA GLU A 450 6.38 -26.82 0.47
C GLU A 450 7.27 -27.93 1.07
N ALA A 451 7.57 -27.81 2.37
CA ALA A 451 8.38 -28.77 3.12
C ALA A 451 7.53 -29.93 3.65
N SER A 452 8.00 -31.17 3.52
CA SER A 452 7.31 -32.35 4.06
C SER A 452 7.83 -32.73 5.44
N VAL A 453 6.94 -32.89 6.42
CA VAL A 453 7.26 -33.24 7.81
C VAL A 453 6.44 -34.47 8.22
N LYS A 454 7.09 -35.50 8.75
CA LYS A 454 6.43 -36.62 9.44
C LYS A 454 6.38 -36.33 10.94
N ILE A 455 5.19 -36.34 11.52
CA ILE A 455 4.93 -36.05 12.94
C ILE A 455 4.45 -37.32 13.62
N LEU A 456 4.97 -37.61 14.81
CA LEU A 456 4.54 -38.71 15.65
C LEU A 456 4.56 -38.29 17.12
N VAL A 457 3.52 -38.64 17.87
CA VAL A 457 3.42 -38.40 19.32
C VAL A 457 3.23 -39.71 20.06
N SER A 458 4.08 -39.98 21.05
CA SER A 458 4.00 -41.17 21.90
C SER A 458 4.19 -40.79 23.37
N THR A 459 3.48 -41.46 24.27
CA THR A 459 3.78 -41.43 25.71
C THR A 459 4.45 -42.70 26.20
N HIS A 460 4.52 -43.75 25.36
CA HIS A 460 5.30 -44.95 25.58
C HIS A 460 6.76 -44.73 25.14
N PHE A 461 7.68 -44.88 26.09
CA PHE A 461 9.11 -44.59 25.91
C PHE A 461 9.98 -45.83 25.61
N ASN A 462 9.45 -47.04 25.81
CA ASN A 462 10.28 -48.23 25.99
C ASN A 462 10.76 -48.91 24.69
N LYS A 463 10.39 -48.40 23.51
CA LYS A 463 10.93 -48.83 22.21
C LYS A 463 11.07 -47.62 21.27
N PRO A 464 12.27 -47.31 20.73
CA PRO A 464 12.44 -46.19 19.82
C PRO A 464 11.77 -46.53 18.47
N ILE A 465 10.85 -45.67 18.02
CA ILE A 465 10.03 -45.94 16.84
C ILE A 465 10.82 -45.72 15.53
N PHE A 466 11.89 -44.93 15.59
CA PHE A 466 12.90 -44.79 14.54
C PHE A 466 14.22 -45.46 14.97
N PRO A 467 15.02 -45.97 14.02
CA PRO A 467 16.34 -46.53 14.33
C PRO A 467 17.31 -45.46 14.84
N GLN A 468 18.20 -45.82 15.76
CA GLN A 468 19.25 -44.92 16.26
C GLN A 468 20.27 -44.59 15.15
N LEU A 469 20.14 -43.41 14.55
CA LEU A 469 20.92 -42.96 13.41
C LEU A 469 22.43 -42.77 13.74
N PRO A 470 23.33 -42.98 12.77
CA PRO A 470 24.75 -42.62 12.91
C PRO A 470 24.94 -41.09 12.88
N GLU A 471 26.15 -40.66 13.28
CA GLU A 471 26.59 -39.25 13.24
C GLU A 471 26.45 -38.59 11.86
N SER A 472 26.51 -39.37 10.78
CA SER A 472 26.38 -38.86 9.41
C SER A 472 25.58 -39.79 8.52
N LEU A 473 24.55 -39.23 7.88
CA LEU A 473 23.73 -39.89 6.87
C LEU A 473 24.28 -39.70 5.44
N LYS A 474 25.55 -39.30 5.29
CA LYS A 474 26.18 -39.07 3.98
C LYS A 474 26.63 -40.38 3.34
N LEU A 475 26.27 -40.58 2.07
CA LEU A 475 26.82 -41.64 1.24
C LEU A 475 28.23 -41.23 0.73
N LYS A 476 29.20 -42.13 0.88
CA LYS A 476 30.55 -42.02 0.30
C LYS A 476 30.67 -42.90 -0.94
N THR A 477 31.49 -42.46 -1.88
CA THR A 477 31.72 -43.12 -3.18
C THR A 477 33.21 -43.06 -3.47
N PHE A 478 33.79 -44.13 -3.98
CA PHE A 478 35.25 -44.24 -4.16
C PHE A 478 35.63 -44.22 -5.64
N ASP A 479 36.31 -43.17 -6.10
CA ASP A 479 36.69 -43.03 -7.52
C ASP A 479 37.66 -44.11 -8.02
N LYS A 480 38.48 -44.66 -7.12
CA LYS A 480 39.35 -45.81 -7.40
C LYS A 480 38.57 -47.13 -7.57
N LEU A 481 37.36 -47.22 -7.02
CA LEU A 481 36.46 -48.39 -7.09
C LEU A 481 35.19 -48.08 -7.92
N ARG A 482 35.34 -47.17 -8.90
CA ARG A 482 34.32 -46.76 -9.86
C ARG A 482 34.83 -47.10 -11.25
N THR A 483 34.15 -47.97 -11.97
CA THR A 483 34.52 -48.44 -13.32
C THR A 483 33.57 -47.86 -14.36
N CYS A 484 33.56 -48.42 -15.57
CA CYS A 484 32.54 -48.13 -16.58
C CYS A 484 31.16 -48.74 -16.24
N ASN A 485 31.13 -49.87 -15.52
CA ASN A 485 29.93 -50.69 -15.33
C ASN A 485 29.61 -51.00 -13.86
N SER A 486 30.42 -50.52 -12.91
CA SER A 486 30.18 -50.65 -11.48
C SER A 486 30.60 -49.42 -10.66
N VAL A 487 29.92 -49.23 -9.52
CA VAL A 487 30.17 -48.16 -8.56
C VAL A 487 30.13 -48.73 -7.14
N THR A 488 31.20 -48.54 -6.37
CA THR A 488 31.22 -48.87 -4.94
C THR A 488 30.75 -47.70 -4.08
N ILE A 489 29.75 -47.95 -3.22
CA ILE A 489 29.11 -46.98 -2.34
C ILE A 489 29.27 -47.43 -0.89
N ALA A 490 29.46 -46.49 0.03
CA ALA A 490 29.53 -46.74 1.46
C ALA A 490 28.63 -45.82 2.29
N TRP A 491 28.12 -46.32 3.40
CA TRP A 491 27.36 -45.57 4.39
C TRP A 491 27.63 -46.07 5.81
N LEU A 492 27.37 -45.21 6.80
CA LEU A 492 27.48 -45.58 8.21
C LEU A 492 26.29 -46.45 8.64
N GLY A 493 26.57 -47.49 9.42
CA GLY A 493 25.60 -48.37 10.05
C GLY A 493 25.05 -47.79 11.36
N THR A 494 23.90 -48.27 11.79
CA THR A 494 23.28 -47.98 13.09
C THR A 494 23.77 -48.94 14.17
N GLN A 495 23.52 -48.61 15.43
CA GLN A 495 23.85 -49.45 16.61
C GLN A 495 22.93 -50.67 16.80
N GLU A 496 21.90 -50.79 15.98
CA GLU A 496 20.85 -51.80 16.06
C GLU A 496 20.80 -52.62 14.77
N ARG A 497 20.23 -53.83 14.82
CA ARG A 497 20.07 -54.73 13.66
C ARG A 497 18.95 -54.23 12.73
N ASN A 498 19.26 -53.18 11.97
CA ASN A 498 18.34 -52.57 11.01
C ASN A 498 18.56 -53.11 9.59
N LYS A 499 17.50 -53.03 8.78
CA LYS A 499 17.52 -53.41 7.37
C LYS A 499 17.87 -52.20 6.52
N TYR A 500 18.88 -52.33 5.69
CA TYR A 500 19.28 -51.33 4.70
C TYR A 500 18.78 -51.76 3.33
N CYS A 501 18.20 -50.84 2.58
CA CYS A 501 17.81 -51.07 1.18
C CYS A 501 18.42 -49.98 0.29
N LEU A 502 19.17 -50.42 -0.73
CA LEU A 502 19.84 -49.57 -1.71
C LEU A 502 19.04 -49.57 -3.03
N TYR A 503 18.85 -48.39 -3.59
CA TYR A 503 18.18 -48.16 -4.86
C TYR A 503 19.06 -47.36 -5.82
N LYS A 504 18.94 -47.61 -7.13
CA LYS A 504 19.57 -46.88 -8.23
C LYS A 504 18.51 -46.34 -9.19
N THR A 505 18.67 -45.11 -9.64
CA THR A 505 17.87 -44.50 -10.72
C THR A 505 18.81 -43.88 -11.73
N GLU A 506 18.65 -44.15 -13.02
CA GLU A 506 19.37 -43.42 -14.08
C GLU A 506 18.77 -42.04 -14.28
N ILE A 507 19.60 -41.00 -14.38
CA ILE A 507 19.13 -39.62 -14.52
C ILE A 507 19.90 -38.90 -15.63
N GLU A 508 19.16 -38.24 -16.52
CA GLU A 508 19.70 -37.33 -17.53
C GLU A 508 20.48 -36.17 -16.88
N GLN A 509 21.59 -35.77 -17.51
CA GLN A 509 22.52 -34.79 -16.92
C GLN A 509 21.87 -33.42 -16.62
N GLU A 510 20.87 -33.00 -17.39
CA GLU A 510 20.12 -31.76 -17.15
C GLU A 510 19.14 -31.87 -15.97
N ARG A 511 18.50 -33.03 -15.81
CA ARG A 511 17.51 -33.28 -14.75
C ARG A 511 18.14 -33.56 -13.38
N ALA A 512 19.42 -33.95 -13.35
CA ALA A 512 20.22 -34.26 -12.18
C ALA A 512 20.04 -33.29 -10.98
N LYS A 513 20.08 -31.97 -11.22
CA LYS A 513 19.92 -30.96 -10.16
C LYS A 513 18.49 -30.89 -9.60
N LYS A 514 17.47 -31.08 -10.46
CA LYS A 514 16.05 -31.05 -10.09
C LYS A 514 15.68 -32.32 -9.31
N GLU A 515 16.16 -33.47 -9.76
CA GLU A 515 15.90 -34.75 -9.10
C GLU A 515 16.60 -34.89 -7.74
N ILE A 516 17.79 -34.31 -7.49
CA ILE A 516 18.33 -34.24 -6.11
C ILE A 516 17.35 -33.51 -5.17
N ARG A 517 16.83 -32.35 -5.59
CA ARG A 517 15.89 -31.55 -4.76
C ARG A 517 14.61 -32.33 -4.46
N LYS A 518 14.06 -33.03 -5.46
CA LYS A 518 12.87 -33.90 -5.32
C LYS A 518 13.15 -35.15 -4.48
N ALA A 519 14.32 -35.77 -4.64
CA ALA A 519 14.73 -36.99 -3.94
C ALA A 519 14.98 -36.76 -2.45
N ASN A 520 15.17 -35.52 -2.00
CA ASN A 520 15.30 -35.20 -0.58
C ASN A 520 13.97 -35.24 0.19
N GLY A 521 12.82 -35.45 -0.46
CA GLY A 521 11.52 -35.56 0.21
C GLY A 521 11.39 -36.79 1.13
N CYS A 522 10.57 -36.69 2.19
CA CYS A 522 10.45 -37.68 3.27
C CYS A 522 9.68 -38.97 2.90
N PHE A 523 9.62 -39.30 1.61
CA PHE A 523 9.01 -40.54 1.10
C PHE A 523 9.81 -41.76 1.56
N GLY A 524 9.13 -42.83 1.96
CA GLY A 524 9.79 -44.09 2.28
C GLY A 524 10.04 -44.95 1.04
N PRO A 525 10.63 -46.15 1.22
CA PRO A 525 10.94 -47.08 0.13
C PRO A 525 9.69 -47.60 -0.61
N GLU A 526 8.50 -47.47 -0.03
CA GLU A 526 7.22 -47.87 -0.62
C GLU A 526 6.85 -47.13 -1.93
N VAL A 527 7.42 -45.94 -2.16
CA VAL A 527 7.15 -45.12 -3.35
C VAL A 527 8.15 -45.43 -4.49
N ARG A 528 9.17 -46.27 -4.26
CA ARG A 528 10.23 -46.58 -5.23
C ARG A 528 9.83 -47.77 -6.11
N ASN A 529 10.23 -47.76 -7.38
CA ASN A 529 9.98 -48.86 -8.28
C ASN A 529 10.83 -50.08 -7.88
N LEU A 530 10.26 -51.28 -7.94
CA LEU A 530 10.96 -52.53 -7.66
C LEU A 530 12.17 -52.76 -8.58
N ALA A 531 12.13 -52.27 -9.83
CA ALA A 531 13.25 -52.35 -10.77
C ALA A 531 14.45 -51.46 -10.39
N GLU A 532 14.24 -50.41 -9.59
CA GLU A 532 15.30 -49.53 -9.09
C GLU A 532 16.04 -50.14 -7.89
N LYS A 533 15.46 -51.16 -7.25
CA LYS A 533 15.98 -51.79 -6.05
C LYS A 533 17.20 -52.64 -6.38
N VAL A 534 18.36 -52.28 -5.83
CA VAL A 534 19.60 -53.05 -5.99
C VAL A 534 19.61 -54.24 -5.03
N HIS A 535 19.53 -53.97 -3.73
CA HIS A 535 19.57 -55.02 -2.71
C HIS A 535 19.00 -54.53 -1.37
N CYS A 536 18.62 -55.46 -0.48
CA CYS A 536 18.34 -55.16 0.92
C CYS A 536 19.06 -56.13 1.85
N LYS A 537 19.86 -55.61 2.79
CA LYS A 537 20.69 -56.39 3.73
C LYS A 537 20.44 -55.97 5.17
N TYR A 538 20.44 -56.92 6.09
CA TYR A 538 20.50 -56.61 7.53
C TYR A 538 21.94 -56.31 7.91
N PHE A 539 22.16 -55.24 8.68
CA PHE A 539 23.47 -54.98 9.27
C PHE A 539 23.54 -55.62 10.67
N HIS A 540 24.67 -56.25 10.96
CA HIS A 540 24.87 -57.06 12.18
C HIS A 540 26.07 -56.60 13.03
N ASN A 541 26.91 -55.68 12.54
CA ASN A 541 28.14 -55.30 13.24
C ASN A 541 27.87 -54.15 14.23
N LEU A 542 27.87 -54.47 15.52
CA LEU A 542 27.48 -53.55 16.60
C LEU A 542 28.56 -52.51 16.97
N ASN A 543 29.75 -52.56 16.35
CA ASN A 543 30.87 -51.66 16.70
C ASN A 543 30.78 -50.31 15.96
N LYS A 544 30.43 -49.23 16.69
CA LYS A 544 30.26 -47.87 16.15
C LYS A 544 31.44 -47.36 15.31
N LEU A 545 32.68 -47.66 15.71
CA LEU A 545 33.90 -47.16 15.07
C LEU A 545 34.24 -47.88 13.75
N ARG A 546 33.57 -49.02 13.46
CA ARG A 546 33.78 -49.83 12.25
C ARG A 546 32.47 -50.20 11.54
N ALA A 547 31.36 -49.59 11.91
CA ALA A 547 30.05 -49.78 11.30
C ALA A 547 29.97 -49.06 9.94
N VAL A 548 30.75 -49.50 8.95
CA VAL A 548 30.66 -49.05 7.57
C VAL A 548 30.08 -50.19 6.74
N THR A 549 28.98 -49.94 6.05
CA THR A 549 28.46 -50.84 5.02
C THR A 549 28.98 -50.39 3.67
N THR A 550 29.49 -51.32 2.87
CA THR A 550 29.97 -51.08 1.50
C THR A 550 29.25 -52.01 0.53
N GLU A 551 28.79 -51.50 -0.60
CA GLU A 551 28.11 -52.28 -1.63
C GLU A 551 28.67 -51.90 -3.02
N GLU A 552 28.98 -52.89 -3.85
CA GLU A 552 29.38 -52.68 -5.25
C GLU A 552 28.18 -52.88 -6.17
N VAL A 553 27.65 -51.79 -6.73
CA VAL A 553 26.54 -51.86 -7.68
C VAL A 553 27.11 -52.13 -9.07
N ARG A 554 26.89 -53.34 -9.60
CA ARG A 554 27.28 -53.76 -10.95
C ARG A 554 26.11 -53.60 -11.95
N GLY A 555 26.41 -53.80 -13.24
CA GLY A 555 25.41 -53.70 -14.31
C GLY A 555 24.89 -52.27 -14.49
N LEU A 556 25.82 -51.33 -14.60
CA LEU A 556 25.58 -49.93 -14.95
C LEU A 556 26.09 -49.66 -16.37
N GLU A 557 25.50 -48.68 -17.05
CA GLU A 557 25.96 -48.31 -18.40
C GLU A 557 27.15 -47.32 -18.34
N PRO A 558 28.11 -47.42 -19.28
CA PRO A 558 29.22 -46.47 -19.38
C PRO A 558 28.76 -45.03 -19.63
N GLY A 559 29.40 -44.08 -18.94
CA GLY A 559 29.18 -42.64 -19.10
C GLY A 559 27.83 -42.09 -18.60
N LYS A 560 26.90 -42.92 -18.12
CA LYS A 560 25.61 -42.50 -17.54
C LYS A 560 25.72 -41.98 -16.11
N ILE A 561 24.70 -41.25 -15.65
CA ILE A 561 24.61 -40.71 -14.30
C ILE A 561 23.52 -41.47 -13.54
N TYR A 562 23.88 -41.95 -12.34
CA TYR A 562 22.97 -42.66 -11.45
C TYR A 562 22.81 -41.90 -10.13
N LEU A 563 21.58 -41.84 -9.64
CA LEU A 563 21.24 -41.43 -8.29
C LEU A 563 21.12 -42.66 -7.41
N PHE A 564 21.78 -42.63 -6.26
CA PHE A 564 21.73 -43.69 -5.27
C PHE A 564 21.08 -43.22 -3.98
N ASP A 565 20.11 -44.02 -3.52
CA ASP A 565 19.35 -43.82 -2.31
C ASP A 565 19.55 -45.02 -1.37
N VAL A 566 19.84 -44.77 -0.10
CA VAL A 566 19.85 -45.80 0.95
C VAL A 566 18.78 -45.47 1.98
N TYR A 567 17.94 -46.44 2.27
CA TYR A 567 16.95 -46.37 3.35
C TYR A 567 17.37 -47.31 4.48
N VAL A 568 17.41 -46.79 5.72
CA VAL A 568 17.46 -47.64 6.92
C VAL A 568 16.04 -47.83 7.43
N ILE A 569 15.62 -49.08 7.58
CA ILE A 569 14.29 -49.48 8.03
C ILE A 569 14.43 -50.07 9.43
N GLY A 570 13.76 -49.43 10.39
CA GLY A 570 13.71 -49.86 11.79
C GLY A 570 12.84 -51.10 12.01
N HIS A 571 12.93 -51.67 13.21
CA HIS A 571 12.13 -52.84 13.62
C HIS A 571 10.61 -52.62 13.58
N THR A 572 10.17 -51.35 13.65
CA THR A 572 8.78 -50.88 13.51
C THR A 572 8.30 -50.75 12.06
N GLY A 573 9.19 -50.95 11.08
CA GLY A 573 8.90 -50.70 9.66
C GLY A 573 9.11 -49.25 9.20
N HIS A 574 9.29 -48.29 10.12
CA HIS A 574 9.56 -46.90 9.72
C HIS A 574 10.98 -46.74 9.14
N SER A 575 11.07 -46.01 8.03
CA SER A 575 12.31 -45.78 7.29
C SER A 575 12.84 -44.36 7.44
N VAL A 576 14.18 -44.21 7.51
CA VAL A 576 14.88 -42.94 7.33
C VAL A 576 15.74 -43.03 6.08
N LYS A 577 15.71 -41.97 5.24
CA LYS A 577 16.52 -41.88 4.02
C LYS A 577 17.89 -41.24 4.31
N TYR A 578 18.95 -41.80 3.73
CA TYR A 578 20.29 -41.20 3.71
C TYR A 578 20.38 -40.12 2.63
N GLN A 579 21.34 -39.19 2.75
CA GLN A 579 21.51 -38.10 1.79
C GLN A 579 21.86 -38.66 0.40
N SER A 580 20.95 -38.49 -0.56
CA SER A 580 21.01 -39.04 -1.91
C SER A 580 22.31 -38.63 -2.64
N LYS A 581 22.91 -39.54 -3.41
CA LYS A 581 24.22 -39.31 -4.05
C LYS A 581 24.17 -39.57 -5.55
N LEU A 582 24.51 -38.56 -6.33
CA LEU A 582 24.78 -38.73 -7.76
C LEU A 582 26.20 -39.26 -8.00
N VAL A 583 26.33 -40.19 -8.93
CA VAL A 583 27.60 -40.72 -9.44
C VAL A 583 27.50 -40.92 -10.95
N LYS A 584 28.52 -40.46 -11.69
CA LYS A 584 28.66 -40.76 -13.13
C LYS A 584 29.58 -41.95 -13.31
N THR A 585 29.22 -42.97 -14.08
CA THR A 585 30.13 -44.07 -14.45
C THR A 585 31.28 -43.56 -15.34
N ARG A 586 32.37 -44.32 -15.48
CA ARG A 586 33.40 -43.98 -16.48
C ARG A 586 32.84 -44.16 -17.88
N LYS A 587 33.29 -43.34 -18.84
CA LYS A 587 32.89 -43.45 -20.26
C LYS A 587 33.45 -44.69 -20.96
N VAL A 588 34.61 -45.17 -20.49
CA VAL A 588 35.39 -46.25 -21.09
C VAL A 588 35.72 -47.26 -19.98
N CYS A 589 35.68 -48.54 -20.35
CA CYS A 589 36.19 -49.66 -19.56
C CYS A 589 37.70 -49.80 -19.82
#